data_AF-A0A445DQA9-F1
#
_entry.id   AF-A0A445DQA9-F1
#
_cell.length_a   1.000
_cell.length_b   1.000
_cell.length_c   1.000
_cell.angle_alpha   90.00
_cell.angle_beta   90.00
_cell.angle_gamma   90.00
#
_symmetry.space_group_name_H-M   'P 1'
#
loop_
_entity.id
_entity.type
_entity.pdbx_description
1 polymer ?
#
loop_
_entity_poly.entity_id
_entity_poly.type
_entity_poly.pdbx_seq_one_letter_code
_entity_poly.pdbx_strand_id
1 'polypeptide(L)'
;MREHIDCSQIQPYKSNKLSVIALEPLPHHGSVKWRRASSCKTCRRKLANPNLYRYCSISCKVQAVLKKSDHSVPPFILLKEDQKEEAGTSKRVNKRKGTPARAPFF
;
A
#
# COMPACT_ATOMS: atom_id res chain seq x y z
N MET A 1 -6.22 -17.86 26.16
CA MET A 1 -5.34 -16.69 25.89
C MET A 1 -5.63 -16.24 24.46
N ARG A 2 -5.81 -14.95 24.18
CA ARG A 2 -6.05 -14.47 22.80
C ARG A 2 -4.73 -13.99 22.21
N GLU A 3 -4.47 -14.39 20.97
CA GLU A 3 -3.33 -13.90 20.21
C GLU A 3 -3.64 -12.50 19.68
N HIS A 4 -2.71 -11.56 19.88
CA HIS A 4 -2.87 -10.18 19.46
C HIS A 4 -1.69 -9.77 18.58
N ILE A 5 -1.97 -9.00 17.54
CA ILE A 5 -0.94 -8.42 16.70
C ILE A 5 -0.55 -7.08 17.28
N ASP A 6 0.74 -6.87 17.51
CA ASP A 6 1.26 -5.55 17.85
C ASP A 6 0.97 -4.56 16.71
N CYS A 7 0.25 -3.48 17.00
CA CYS A 7 -0.07 -2.43 16.04
C CYS A 7 0.94 -1.27 16.03
N SER A 8 2.00 -1.33 16.84
CA SER A 8 3.06 -0.33 16.86
C SER A 8 3.74 -0.18 15.49
N GLN A 9 4.30 1.00 15.20
CA GLN A 9 5.02 1.30 13.95
C GLN A 9 4.18 1.19 12.66
N ILE A 10 2.86 0.98 12.77
CA ILE A 10 1.91 1.17 11.66
C ILE A 10 1.49 2.64 11.67
N GLN A 11 1.52 3.27 10.50
CA GLN A 11 1.10 4.65 10.36
C GLN A 11 -0.42 4.78 10.63
N PRO A 12 -0.84 5.63 11.58
CA PRO A 12 -2.24 5.99 11.73
C PRO A 12 -2.65 7.01 10.66
N TYR A 13 -3.90 6.93 10.23
CA TYR A 13 -4.55 7.86 9.33
C TYR A 13 -5.65 8.61 10.06
N LYS A 14 -6.02 9.77 9.53
CA LYS A 14 -7.21 10.50 9.99
C LYS A 14 -8.38 10.18 9.07
N SER A 15 -9.45 9.63 9.64
CA SER A 15 -10.74 9.46 8.98
C SER A 15 -11.82 10.02 9.89
N ASN A 16 -12.68 10.91 9.39
CA ASN A 16 -13.74 11.53 10.17
C ASN A 16 -13.27 12.10 11.52
N LYS A 17 -12.11 12.79 11.53
CA LYS A 17 -11.45 13.35 12.73
C LYS A 17 -10.94 12.31 13.76
N LEU A 18 -11.06 11.02 13.48
CA LEU A 18 -10.54 9.93 14.32
C LEU A 18 -9.22 9.37 13.76
N SER A 19 -8.36 8.88 14.66
CA SER A 19 -7.14 8.15 14.31
C SER A 19 -7.48 6.68 14.06
N VAL A 20 -7.26 6.23 12.83
CA VAL A 20 -7.57 4.87 12.38
C VAL A 20 -6.34 4.18 11.81
N ILE A 21 -6.29 2.86 11.91
CA ILE A 21 -5.26 2.04 11.25
C ILE A 21 -5.90 1.33 10.08
N ALA A 22 -5.25 1.39 8.92
CA ALA A 22 -5.74 0.72 7.73
C ALA A 22 -5.46 -0.79 7.79
N LEU A 23 -6.48 -1.61 7.50
CA LEU A 23 -6.31 -3.06 7.37
C LEU A 23 -5.46 -3.40 6.13
N GLU A 24 -5.81 -2.81 4.99
CA GLU A 24 -5.13 -2.95 3.71
C GLU A 24 -4.41 -1.68 3.28
N PRO A 25 -3.41 -1.76 2.37
CA PRO A 25 -2.77 -0.56 1.85
C PRO A 25 -3.82 0.30 1.12
N LEU A 26 -3.97 1.56 1.53
CA LEU A 26 -4.87 2.49 0.84
C LEU A 26 -4.47 2.61 -0.64
N PRO A 27 -5.43 2.91 -1.56
CA PRO A 27 -5.11 3.17 -2.95
C PRO A 27 -4.09 4.32 -3.08
N HIS A 28 -3.15 4.18 -4.01
CA HIS A 28 -2.04 5.12 -4.19
C HIS A 28 -2.44 6.22 -5.21
N HIS A 29 -2.48 7.47 -4.79
CA HIS A 29 -2.76 8.62 -5.68
C HIS A 29 -1.51 9.17 -6.40
N GLY A 30 -0.53 8.33 -6.75
CA GLY A 30 0.69 8.82 -7.39
C GLY A 30 1.69 7.72 -7.74
N SER A 31 2.21 7.74 -8.95
CA SER A 31 3.00 6.65 -9.56
C SER A 31 4.49 6.66 -9.20
N VAL A 32 4.89 7.15 -8.02
CA VAL A 32 6.32 7.30 -7.69
C VAL A 32 6.71 6.38 -6.54
N LYS A 33 7.31 5.22 -6.89
CA LYS A 33 7.99 4.35 -5.91
C LYS A 33 9.09 5.18 -5.26
N TRP A 34 8.97 5.46 -3.97
CA TRP A 34 9.92 6.32 -3.26
C TRP A 34 11.15 5.54 -2.79
N ARG A 35 12.26 6.25 -2.50
CA ARG A 35 13.49 5.64 -1.96
C ARG A 35 13.18 4.82 -0.69
N ARG A 36 13.78 3.62 -0.58
CA ARG A 36 13.55 2.64 0.50
C ARG A 36 13.55 3.27 1.90
N ALA A 37 14.42 4.25 2.14
CA ALA A 37 14.64 4.85 3.46
C ALA A 37 13.40 5.53 4.07
N SER A 38 12.47 6.06 3.27
CA SER A 38 11.28 6.75 3.79
C SER A 38 9.97 6.18 3.26
N SER A 39 9.95 4.85 3.09
CA SER A 39 8.82 4.12 2.53
C SER A 39 8.47 2.90 3.40
N CYS A 40 7.23 2.43 3.27
CA CYS A 40 6.76 1.20 3.87
C CYS A 40 7.66 0.04 3.45
N LYS A 41 8.09 -0.77 4.41
CA LYS A 41 8.99 -1.90 4.16
C LYS A 41 8.41 -2.94 3.20
N THR A 42 7.08 -3.03 3.11
CA THR A 42 6.37 -4.06 2.34
C THR A 42 5.96 -3.55 0.95
N CYS A 43 5.15 -2.51 0.88
CA CYS A 43 4.59 -2.00 -0.38
C CYS A 43 5.33 -0.80 -0.97
N ARG A 44 6.39 -0.29 -0.29
CA ARG A 44 7.20 0.87 -0.72
C ARG A 44 6.42 2.18 -0.87
N ARG A 45 5.23 2.28 -0.26
CA ARG A 45 4.45 3.52 -0.16
C ARG A 45 5.15 4.53 0.75
N LYS A 46 5.12 5.82 0.42
CA LYS A 46 5.67 6.89 1.27
C LYS A 46 4.95 6.91 2.63
N LEU A 47 5.74 6.98 3.71
CA LEU A 47 5.23 7.20 5.06
C LEU A 47 5.34 8.68 5.42
N ALA A 48 4.37 9.21 6.16
CA ALA A 48 4.34 10.59 6.62
C ALA A 48 5.52 10.88 7.57
N ASN A 49 5.74 9.96 8.52
CA ASN A 49 6.84 10.03 9.49
C ASN A 49 7.66 8.73 9.43
N PRO A 50 8.65 8.63 8.53
CA PRO A 50 9.44 7.41 8.33
C PRO A 50 10.35 7.04 9.51
N ASN A 51 10.64 7.99 10.40
CA ASN A 51 11.42 7.74 11.63
C ASN A 51 10.59 6.99 12.68
N LEU A 52 9.27 7.15 12.68
CA LEU A 52 8.35 6.58 13.67
C LEU A 52 7.62 5.35 13.13
N TYR A 53 7.27 5.38 11.84
CA TYR A 53 6.48 4.33 11.20
C TYR A 53 7.29 3.57 10.17
N ARG A 54 7.03 2.26 10.08
CA ARG A 54 7.69 1.35 9.12
C ARG A 54 6.71 0.67 8.18
N TYR A 55 5.42 0.69 8.52
CA TYR A 55 4.35 0.05 7.75
C TYR A 55 3.19 1.02 7.53
N CYS A 56 2.49 0.87 6.42
CA CYS A 56 1.31 1.69 6.10
C CYS A 56 -0.03 1.02 6.46
N SER A 57 -0.05 -0.29 6.73
CA SER A 57 -1.28 -1.04 7.01
C SER A 57 -0.97 -2.30 7.83
N ILE A 58 -2.01 -2.89 8.43
CA ILE A 58 -1.89 -4.16 9.18
C ILE A 58 -1.38 -5.27 8.28
N SER A 59 -2.00 -5.47 7.11
CA SER A 59 -1.53 -6.41 6.08
C SER A 59 -0.04 -6.26 5.75
N CYS A 60 0.46 -5.03 5.62
CA CYS A 60 1.88 -4.79 5.36
C CYS A 60 2.77 -5.23 6.52
N LYS A 61 2.35 -5.01 7.78
CA LYS A 61 3.10 -5.47 8.96
C LYS A 61 3.08 -6.99 9.05
N VAL A 62 1.93 -7.62 8.87
CA VAL A 62 1.76 -9.08 8.90
C VAL A 62 2.65 -9.76 7.86
N GLN A 63 2.59 -9.32 6.59
CA GLN A 63 3.47 -9.84 5.55
C GLN A 63 4.95 -9.70 5.88
N ALA A 64 5.35 -8.60 6.54
CA ALA A 64 6.74 -8.38 6.93
C ALA A 64 7.18 -9.22 8.14
N VAL A 65 6.24 -9.67 8.99
CA VAL A 65 6.52 -10.59 10.09
C VAL A 65 6.65 -12.01 9.55
N LEU A 66 5.71 -12.44 8.71
CA LEU A 66 5.75 -13.76 8.06
C LEU A 66 7.05 -13.96 7.25
N LYS A 67 7.48 -12.95 6.48
CA LYS A 67 8.74 -13.01 5.72
C LYS A 67 10.00 -13.12 6.58
N LYS A 68 9.94 -12.77 7.87
CA LYS A 68 11.11 -12.84 8.78
C LYS A 68 11.21 -14.18 9.49
N SER A 69 10.08 -14.87 9.70
CA SER A 69 10.08 -16.24 10.25
C SER A 69 10.66 -17.27 9.28
N ASP A 70 10.78 -16.93 7.99
CA ASP A 70 11.27 -17.84 6.95
C ASP A 70 12.77 -18.15 7.04
N HIS A 71 13.54 -17.46 7.89
CA HIS A 71 14.97 -17.74 8.07
C HIS A 71 15.28 -19.01 8.90
N SER A 72 14.28 -19.75 9.39
CA SER A 72 14.48 -21.09 9.98
C SER A 72 13.74 -22.21 9.26
N VAL A 73 13.17 -21.96 8.07
CA VAL A 73 12.32 -22.95 7.38
C VAL A 73 13.12 -23.65 6.29
N PRO A 74 13.27 -24.99 6.32
CA PRO A 74 14.06 -25.72 5.34
C PRO A 74 13.45 -25.66 3.92
N PRO A 75 14.25 -25.91 2.86
CA PRO A 75 13.94 -25.54 1.47
C PRO A 75 12.71 -26.23 0.84
N PHE A 76 12.03 -27.13 1.56
CA PHE A 76 10.95 -27.96 1.00
C PHE A 76 9.60 -27.23 0.87
N ILE A 77 9.43 -26.04 1.47
CA ILE A 77 8.21 -25.21 1.29
C ILE A 77 8.29 -24.33 0.03
N LEU A 78 9.45 -24.28 -0.65
CA LEU A 78 9.65 -23.51 -1.89
C LEU A 78 9.15 -24.27 -3.14
N LEU A 79 7.87 -24.65 -3.18
CA LEU A 79 7.17 -25.16 -4.37
C LEU A 79 5.68 -24.78 -4.20
N LYS A 80 5.02 -23.96 -5.02
CA LYS A 80 5.26 -23.40 -6.35
C LYS A 80 4.73 -21.96 -6.41
N GLU A 81 5.43 -21.12 -7.17
CA GLU A 81 4.89 -19.85 -7.66
C GLU A 81 3.78 -20.14 -8.67
N ASP A 82 2.53 -19.90 -8.30
CA ASP A 82 1.49 -19.69 -9.31
C ASP A 82 1.60 -18.24 -9.80
N GLN A 83 2.20 -18.11 -10.97
CA GLN A 83 2.12 -16.96 -11.84
C GLN A 83 0.63 -16.68 -12.12
N LYS A 84 0.03 -15.72 -11.39
CA LYS A 84 -1.26 -15.15 -11.77
C LYS A 84 -1.07 -13.72 -12.30
N GLU A 85 -0.78 -13.71 -13.59
CA GLU A 85 -1.34 -12.85 -14.63
C GLU A 85 -1.36 -11.34 -14.39
N GLU A 86 -0.58 -10.65 -15.22
CA GLU A 86 -0.75 -9.24 -15.56
C GLU A 86 -2.19 -8.97 -16.00
N ALA A 87 -3.01 -8.43 -15.09
CA ALA A 87 -4.24 -7.76 -15.48
C ALA A 87 -3.85 -6.44 -16.18
N GLY A 88 -3.96 -6.47 -17.51
CA GLY A 88 -3.59 -5.40 -18.41
C GLY A 88 -4.03 -4.02 -17.97
N THR A 89 -3.11 -3.07 -18.13
CA THR A 89 -3.46 -1.65 -18.22
C THR A 89 -4.39 -1.47 -19.43
N SER A 90 -5.70 -1.51 -19.18
CA SER A 90 -6.65 -0.81 -20.04
C SER A 90 -6.32 0.67 -19.88
N LYS A 91 -5.54 1.22 -20.82
CA LYS A 91 -5.40 2.66 -20.96
C LYS A 91 -6.79 3.20 -21.31
N ARG A 92 -7.63 3.49 -20.32
CA ARG A 92 -8.76 4.39 -20.52
C ARG A 92 -8.18 5.74 -20.89
N VAL A 93 -8.15 6.03 -22.18
CA VAL A 93 -7.89 7.37 -22.68
C VAL A 93 -9.07 8.22 -22.21
N ASN A 94 -8.89 8.92 -21.09
CA ASN A 94 -9.77 10.01 -20.75
C ASN A 94 -9.59 11.07 -21.84
N LYS A 95 -10.49 11.08 -22.82
CA LYS A 95 -10.66 12.22 -23.72
C LYS A 95 -10.86 13.43 -22.80
N ARG A 96 -9.94 14.38 -22.87
CA ARG A 96 -10.10 15.68 -22.19
C ARG A 96 -11.47 16.21 -22.62
N LYS A 97 -12.28 16.67 -21.67
CA LYS A 97 -13.43 17.51 -22.00
C LYS A 97 -12.88 18.62 -22.91
N GLY A 98 -13.47 18.81 -24.08
CA GLY A 98 -13.02 19.81 -25.05
C GLY A 98 -12.91 21.19 -24.38
N THR A 99 -12.18 22.10 -25.01
CA THR A 99 -12.07 23.49 -24.55
C THR A 99 -13.48 24.03 -24.28
N PRO A 100 -13.77 24.53 -23.06
CA PRO A 100 -15.10 25.01 -22.74
C PRO A 100 -15.43 26.20 -23.67
N ALA A 101 -16.41 26.02 -24.56
CA ALA A 101 -16.96 27.11 -25.33
C ALA A 101 -17.84 27.95 -24.41
N ARG A 102 -17.66 29.27 -24.45
CA ARG A 102 -18.57 30.21 -23.77
C ARG A 102 -19.93 30.14 -24.46
N ALA A 103 -21.01 30.02 -23.70
CA ALA A 103 -22.35 30.10 -24.27
C ALA A 103 -22.55 31.48 -24.94
N PRO A 104 -23.19 31.55 -26.12
CA PRO A 104 -23.53 32.83 -26.73
C PRO A 104 -24.49 33.60 -25.81
N PHE A 105 -24.29 34.91 -25.71
CA PHE A 105 -25.20 35.80 -25.03
C PHE A 105 -26.43 36.02 -25.92
N PHE A 106 -27.48 35.25 -25.66
CA PHE A 106 -28.85 35.58 -26.07
C PHE A 106 -29.69 35.79 -24.81
#